data_AF-A0AA95HAD8-F1
#
_entry.id   AF-A0AA95HAD8-F1
#
_cell.length_a   1.000
_cell.length_b   1.000
_cell.length_c   1.000
_cell.angle_alpha   90.00
_cell.angle_beta   90.00
_cell.angle_gamma   90.00
#
_symmetry.space_group_name_H-M   'P 1'
#
loop_
_entity.id
_entity.type
_entity.pdbx_description
1 polymer ?
#
loop_
_entity_poly.entity_id
_entity_poly.type
_entity_poly.pdbx_seq_one_letter_code
_entity_poly.pdbx_strand_id
1 'polypeptide(L)'
;MSVAMSYELMITLNEPWIVIKQHQHELRCLVHQDHYVQRLICEFSVKNQPLSASVSALERKQAHFVKRMASFIGAYVRVKDTLDLEADLARVIQTQLRSANNSANTRL
;
A
#
# COMPACT_ATOMS: atom_id res chain seq x y z
N MET A 1 17.90 25.60 18.53
CA MET A 1 17.19 24.43 19.09
C MET A 1 16.55 23.71 17.92
N SER A 2 17.02 22.51 17.56
CA SER A 2 16.47 21.74 16.44
C SER A 2 15.34 20.86 16.97
N VAL A 3 14.11 21.12 16.53
CA VAL A 3 12.95 20.28 16.84
C VAL A 3 13.08 19.03 16.00
N ALA A 4 13.44 17.91 16.62
CA ALA A 4 13.31 16.61 16.00
C ALA A 4 11.81 16.32 15.83
N MET A 5 11.23 16.75 14.70
CA MET A 5 9.93 16.28 14.28
C MET A 5 10.06 14.78 14.07
N SER A 6 9.43 13.97 14.93
CA SER A 6 9.30 12.54 14.67
C SER A 6 8.33 12.38 13.50
N TYR A 7 8.89 12.12 12.32
CA TYR A 7 8.14 11.89 11.10
C TYR A 7 7.70 10.43 11.05
N GLU A 8 6.70 10.12 11.84
CA GLU A 8 6.14 8.78 11.92
C GLU A 8 5.48 8.40 10.58
N LEU A 9 5.68 7.15 10.18
CA LEU A 9 5.03 6.59 8.99
C LEU A 9 3.55 6.38 9.32
N MET A 10 2.66 7.04 8.56
CA MET A 10 1.23 6.91 8.77
C MET A 10 0.61 6.09 7.65
N ILE A 11 -0.05 4.98 8.01
CA ILE A 11 -0.81 4.12 7.08
C ILE A 11 -2.29 4.22 7.46
N THR A 12 -3.10 4.81 6.60
CA THR A 12 -4.56 4.93 6.81
C THR A 12 -5.34 4.17 5.75
N LEU A 13 -6.42 3.53 6.19
CA LEU A 13 -7.45 2.95 5.33
C LEU A 13 -8.48 4.03 4.99
N ASN A 14 -8.59 4.39 3.73
CA ASN A 14 -9.59 5.31 3.19
C ASN A 14 -10.23 4.68 1.95
N GLU A 15 -11.13 3.72 2.18
CA GLU A 15 -11.64 2.81 1.14
C GLU A 15 -12.08 3.55 -0.14
N PRO A 16 -11.69 3.06 -1.34
CA PRO A 16 -10.94 1.83 -1.59
C PRO A 16 -9.41 1.98 -1.48
N TRP A 17 -8.91 3.12 -0.98
CA TRP A 17 -7.48 3.45 -0.97
C TRP A 17 -6.80 3.13 0.38
N ILE A 18 -5.54 2.74 0.29
CA ILE A 18 -4.57 2.72 1.38
C ILE A 18 -3.72 3.97 1.19
N VAL A 19 -3.69 4.87 2.16
CA VAL A 19 -2.90 6.10 2.08
C VAL A 19 -1.70 5.97 3.01
N ILE A 20 -0.50 6.07 2.44
CA ILE A 20 0.77 5.99 3.15
C ILE A 20 1.42 7.36 3.07
N LYS A 21 1.69 7.97 4.23
CA LYS A 21 2.32 9.29 4.32
C LYS A 21 3.58 9.21 5.16
N GLN A 22 4.66 9.81 4.66
CA GLN A 22 5.86 10.08 5.43
C GLN A 22 6.53 11.35 4.90
N HIS A 23 6.88 12.28 5.80
CA HIS A 23 7.43 13.58 5.43
C HIS A 23 6.56 14.34 4.41
N GLN A 24 7.08 14.60 3.21
CA GLN A 24 6.40 15.27 2.08
C GLN A 24 5.85 14.28 1.04
N HIS A 25 5.98 12.98 1.29
CA HIS A 25 5.57 11.94 0.37
C HIS A 25 4.20 11.40 0.78
N GLU A 26 3.28 11.41 -0.17
CA GLU A 26 1.99 10.75 -0.07
C GLU A 26 1.88 9.73 -1.21
N LEU A 27 1.56 8.50 -0.82
CA LEU A 27 1.32 7.39 -1.73
C LEU A 27 -0.08 6.84 -1.46
N ARG A 28 -0.91 6.81 -2.49
CA ARG A 28 -2.24 6.19 -2.45
C ARG A 28 -2.15 4.86 -3.16
N CYS A 29 -2.58 3.79 -2.52
CA CYS A 29 -2.53 2.45 -3.08
C CYS A 29 -3.93 1.86 -3.16
N LEU A 30 -4.24 1.20 -4.25
CA LEU A 30 -5.45 0.42 -4.45
C LEU A 30 -5.04 -1.03 -4.65
N VAL A 31 -5.55 -1.93 -3.81
CA VAL A 31 -5.37 -3.36 -4.03
C VAL A 31 -6.53 -3.86 -4.87
N HIS A 32 -6.21 -4.41 -6.03
CA HIS A 32 -7.16 -5.07 -6.91
C HIS A 32 -6.84 -6.56 -6.98
N GLN A 33 -7.84 -7.40 -6.74
CA GLN A 33 -7.72 -8.84 -6.91
C GLN A 33 -8.61 -9.27 -8.08
N ASP A 34 -7.95 -9.82 -9.09
CA ASP A 34 -8.56 -10.51 -10.22
C ASP A 34 -8.36 -12.03 -10.04
N HIS A 35 -9.10 -12.90 -10.73
CA HIS A 35 -9.25 -14.34 -10.43
C HIS A 35 -7.97 -15.11 -10.10
N TYR A 36 -6.81 -14.71 -10.63
CA TYR A 36 -5.51 -15.33 -10.34
C TYR A 36 -4.40 -14.33 -10.02
N VAL A 37 -4.69 -13.03 -10.05
CA VAL A 37 -3.69 -11.95 -10.01
C VAL A 37 -4.08 -10.89 -9.00
N GLN A 38 -3.21 -10.68 -8.02
CA GLN A 38 -3.27 -9.52 -7.15
C GLN A 38 -2.43 -8.39 -7.78
N ARG A 39 -3.02 -7.21 -7.91
CA ARG A 39 -2.36 -6.00 -8.38
C ARG A 39 -2.47 -4.92 -7.30
N LEU A 40 -1.36 -4.27 -7.02
CA LEU A 40 -1.33 -3.00 -6.31
C LEU A 40 -1.20 -1.91 -7.36
N ILE A 41 -2.15 -1.00 -7.40
CA ILE A 41 -2.06 0.23 -8.17
C ILE A 41 -1.67 1.33 -7.19
N CYS A 42 -0.52 1.95 -7.41
CA CYS A 42 -0.02 3.07 -6.64
C CYS A 42 -0.21 4.36 -7.43
N GLU A 43 -0.79 5.37 -6.81
CA GLU A 43 -0.84 6.75 -7.28
C GLU A 43 -0.04 7.62 -6.32
N PHE A 44 0.83 8.47 -6.87
CA PHE A 44 1.66 9.37 -6.09
C PHE A 44 1.98 10.63 -6.88
N SER A 45 2.49 11.66 -6.20
CA SER A 45 2.91 12.89 -6.85
C SER A 45 4.41 13.09 -6.69
N VAL A 46 5.10 13.46 -7.76
CA VAL A 46 6.48 13.93 -7.71
C VAL A 46 6.53 15.30 -8.37
N LYS A 47 6.96 16.32 -7.63
CA LYS A 47 7.01 17.71 -8.12
C LYS A 47 5.68 18.19 -8.72
N ASN A 48 4.56 17.88 -8.07
CA ASN A 48 3.19 18.19 -8.50
C ASN A 48 2.73 17.47 -9.78
N GLN A 49 3.48 16.49 -10.29
CA GLN A 49 3.04 15.65 -11.39
C GLN A 49 2.45 14.35 -10.84
N PRO A 50 1.21 13.99 -11.21
CA PRO A 50 0.64 12.71 -10.86
C PRO A 50 1.39 11.59 -11.59
N LEU A 51 1.78 10.56 -10.86
CA LEU A 51 2.42 9.36 -11.35
C LEU A 51 1.63 8.14 -10.87
N SER A 52 1.62 7.11 -11.70
CA SER A 52 1.02 5.83 -11.37
C SER A 52 2.04 4.72 -11.57
N ALA A 53 2.11 3.78 -10.62
CA ALA A 53 2.86 2.54 -10.74
C ALA A 53 1.94 1.36 -10.45
N SER A 54 2.24 0.19 -11.03
CA SER A 54 1.55 -1.03 -10.65
C SER A 54 2.54 -2.13 -10.29
N VAL A 55 2.26 -2.83 -9.21
CA VAL A 55 2.95 -4.05 -8.79
C VAL A 55 1.96 -5.19 -8.92
N SER A 56 2.32 -6.25 -9.63
CA SER A 56 1.46 -7.42 -9.78
C SER A 56 2.16 -8.70 -9.32
N ALA A 57 1.37 -9.61 -8.77
CA ALA A 57 1.80 -10.95 -8.39
C ALA A 57 0.65 -11.94 -8.54
N LEU A 58 0.99 -13.21 -8.77
CA LEU A 58 0.02 -14.30 -8.75
C LEU A 58 -0.49 -14.50 -7.31
N GLU A 59 -1.79 -14.71 -7.16
CA GLU A 59 -2.49 -14.82 -5.86
C GLU A 59 -1.86 -15.85 -4.91
N ARG A 60 -1.39 -16.98 -5.47
CA ARG A 60 -0.71 -18.06 -4.73
C ARG A 60 0.58 -17.63 -4.02
N LYS A 61 1.03 -16.39 -4.22
CA LYS A 61 2.26 -15.82 -3.68
C LYS A 61 2.00 -14.50 -2.93
N GLN A 62 0.93 -14.40 -2.14
CA GLN A 62 0.59 -13.21 -1.35
C GLN A 62 1.77 -12.68 -0.52
N ALA A 63 2.57 -13.55 0.12
CA ALA A 63 3.76 -13.12 0.86
C ALA A 63 4.81 -12.44 -0.04
N HIS A 64 5.03 -12.95 -1.26
CA HIS A 64 5.91 -12.28 -2.23
C HIS A 64 5.33 -10.96 -2.71
N PHE A 65 4.01 -10.87 -2.87
CA PHE A 65 3.32 -9.64 -3.24
C PHE A 65 3.56 -8.55 -2.17
N VAL A 66 3.28 -8.85 -0.90
CA VAL A 66 3.54 -7.96 0.25
C VAL A 66 5.00 -7.50 0.26
N LYS A 67 5.96 -8.42 0.13
CA LYS A 67 7.39 -8.09 0.12
C LYS A 67 7.77 -7.14 -1.03
N ARG A 68 7.24 -7.35 -2.23
CA ARG A 68 7.46 -6.45 -3.37
C ARG A 68 6.83 -5.07 -3.12
N MET A 69 5.65 -5.04 -2.52
CA MET A 69 4.99 -3.78 -2.15
C MET A 69 5.81 -3.01 -1.12
N ALA A 70 6.23 -3.65 -0.03
CA ALA A 70 7.04 -3.02 1.01
C ALA A 70 8.39 -2.52 0.48
N SER A 71 9.02 -3.28 -0.42
CA SER A 71 10.26 -2.84 -1.09
C SER A 71 10.04 -1.58 -1.95
N PHE A 72 8.95 -1.55 -2.74
CA PHE A 72 8.60 -0.39 -3.57
C PHE A 72 8.26 0.84 -2.71
N ILE A 73 7.41 0.65 -1.72
CA ILE A 73 6.96 1.70 -0.80
C ILE A 73 8.15 2.22 -0.01
N GLY A 74 8.95 1.34 0.60
CA GLY A 74 10.14 1.70 1.36
C GLY A 74 11.13 2.54 0.54
N ALA A 75 11.35 2.20 -0.73
CA ALA A 75 12.17 3.00 -1.64
C ALA A 75 11.57 4.39 -1.92
N TYR A 76 10.24 4.50 -2.00
CA TYR A 76 9.55 5.75 -2.32
C TYR A 76 9.41 6.70 -1.12
N VAL A 77 8.93 6.22 0.03
CA VAL A 77 8.72 7.03 1.25
C VAL A 77 9.98 7.18 2.10
N ARG A 78 11.10 6.53 1.71
CA ARG A 78 12.39 6.52 2.42
C ARG A 78 12.30 5.89 3.81
N VAL A 79 11.51 4.83 3.94
CA VAL A 79 11.42 4.06 5.19
C VAL A 79 12.71 3.26 5.36
N LYS A 80 13.41 3.44 6.49
CA LYS A 80 14.63 2.68 6.82
C LYS A 80 14.35 1.27 7.34
N ASP A 81 13.22 1.07 8.02
CA ASP A 81 12.80 -0.24 8.52
C ASP A 81 11.60 -0.76 7.73
N THR A 82 11.87 -1.71 6.83
CA THR A 82 10.84 -2.29 5.98
C THR A 82 10.13 -3.48 6.62
N LEU A 83 10.60 -4.02 7.76
CA LEU A 83 9.99 -5.19 8.38
C LEU A 83 8.65 -4.87 9.02
N ASP A 84 8.58 -3.79 9.79
CA ASP A 84 7.33 -3.31 10.38
C ASP A 84 6.34 -2.88 9.29
N LEU A 85 6.84 -2.25 8.22
CA LEU A 85 6.08 -1.90 7.04
C LEU A 85 5.49 -3.13 6.33
N GLU A 86 6.25 -4.21 6.19
CA GLU A 86 5.74 -5.48 5.61
C GLU A 86 4.56 -6.03 6.42
N ALA A 87 4.68 -6.04 7.75
CA ALA A 87 3.64 -6.56 8.64
C ALA A 87 2.37 -5.71 8.59
N ASP A 88 2.49 -4.39 8.60
CA ASP A 88 1.35 -3.48 8.51
C ASP A 88 0.69 -3.52 7.13
N LEU A 89 1.47 -3.58 6.05
CA LEU A 89 0.94 -3.75 4.70
C LEU A 89 0.20 -5.07 4.55
N ALA A 90 0.75 -6.18 5.05
CA ALA A 90 0.07 -7.47 5.03
C ALA A 90 -1.31 -7.40 5.69
N ARG A 91 -1.39 -6.76 6.87
CA ARG A 91 -2.63 -6.59 7.62
C ARG A 91 -3.65 -5.75 6.84
N VAL A 92 -3.21 -4.62 6.31
CA VAL A 92 -4.09 -3.69 5.58
C VAL A 92 -4.59 -4.28 4.26
N ILE A 93 -3.71 -4.93 3.49
CA ILE A 93 -4.08 -5.63 2.24
C ILE A 93 -5.11 -6.71 2.55
N GLN A 94 -4.88 -7.52 3.59
CA GLN A 94 -5.80 -8.58 3.96
C GLN A 94 -7.18 -8.02 4.36
N THR A 95 -7.23 -6.92 5.10
CA THR A 95 -8.48 -6.24 5.46
C THR A 95 -9.21 -5.73 4.22
N GLN A 96 -8.51 -5.10 3.27
CA GLN A 96 -9.12 -4.63 2.03
C GLN A 96 -9.66 -5.77 1.16
N LEU A 97 -8.89 -6.85 0.98
CA LEU A 97 -9.33 -8.00 0.20
C LEU A 97 -10.57 -8.67 0.82
N ARG A 98 -10.63 -8.74 2.16
CA ARG A 98 -11.83 -9.23 2.88
C ARG A 98 -13.03 -8.30 2.68
N SER A 99 -12.84 -6.99 2.80
CA SER A 99 -13.90 -5.98 2.59
C SER A 99 -14.46 -6.04 1.16
N ALA A 100 -13.57 -6.16 0.16
CA ALA A 100 -13.95 -6.30 -1.24
C ALA A 100 -14.71 -7.61 -1.54
N ASN A 101 -14.25 -8.75 -1.01
CA ASN A 101 -14.94 -10.03 -1.16
C ASN A 101 -16.31 -10.05 -0.48
N ASN A 102 -16.43 -9.45 0.71
CA ASN A 102 -17.71 -9.33 1.40
C ASN A 102 -18.68 -8.46 0.60
N SER A 103 -18.21 -7.33 0.05
CA SER A 103 -19.02 -6.44 -0.78
C SER A 103 -19.47 -7.07 -2.11
N ALA A 104 -18.68 -7.99 -2.66
CA ALA A 104 -19.04 -8.78 -3.84
C ALA A 104 -20.14 -9.82 -3.52
N ASN A 105 -20.11 -10.42 -2.32
CA ASN A 105 -21.13 -11.39 -1.89
C ASN A 105 -22.48 -10.75 -1.52
N THR A 106 -22.53 -9.46 -1.14
CA THR A 106 -23.79 -8.76 -0.84
C THR A 106 -24.56 -8.31 -2.09
N ARG A 107 -24.03 -8.54 -3.29
CA ARG A 107 -24.66 -8.18 -4.58
C ARG A 107 -25.32 -9.37 -5.29
N LEU A 108 -25.50 -10.50 -4.61
CA LEU A 108 -26.24 -11.67 -5.10
C LEU A 108 -27.64 -11.74 -4.49
#